data_AF-D3PIF8-F1
#
_entry.id   AF-D3PIF8-F1
#
_cell.length_a   1.000
_cell.length_b   1.000
_cell.length_c   1.000
_cell.angle_alpha   90.00
_cell.angle_beta   90.00
_cell.angle_gamma   90.00
#
_symmetry.space_group_name_H-M   'P 1'
#
loop_
_entity.id
_entity.type
_entity.pdbx_description
1 polymer ?
#
loop_
_entity_poly.entity_id
_entity_poly.type
_entity_poly.pdbx_seq_one_letter_code
_entity_poly.pdbx_strand_id
1 'polypeptide(L)'
;MVNTSSLKLKGVSDSGKIKKKSKKKKKSKDLQPSSSKGDIEPQDPQEGETDEVPSTSYYKGKTKSELQFLKKKEKLDFGRIKKKASVSHKERVEKFNEYLNNLSEHYEPAKVSWTK
;
A
#
# COMPACT_ATOMS: atom_id res chain seq x y z
N MET A 1 -27.48 30.92 7.71
CA MET A 1 -26.36 31.14 8.66
C MET A 1 -25.69 29.79 8.91
N VAL A 2 -24.42 29.62 8.53
CA VAL A 2 -23.69 28.36 8.73
C VAL A 2 -22.93 28.46 10.04
N ASN A 3 -23.28 27.63 11.02
CA ASN A 3 -22.61 27.63 12.32
C ASN A 3 -21.34 26.76 12.22
N THR A 4 -20.16 27.38 12.14
CA THR A 4 -18.87 26.68 12.20
C THR A 4 -18.39 26.64 13.65
N SER A 5 -18.79 25.63 14.42
CA SER A 5 -18.24 25.41 15.75
C SER A 5 -16.96 24.56 15.69
N SER A 6 -15.85 25.11 16.21
CA SER A 6 -14.58 24.40 16.34
C SER A 6 -14.63 23.37 17.47
N LEU A 7 -14.23 22.12 17.20
CA LEU A 7 -14.22 21.02 18.17
C LEU A 7 -13.24 21.30 19.32
N LYS A 8 -13.75 21.52 20.54
CA LYS A 8 -12.92 21.71 21.74
C LYS A 8 -12.67 20.37 22.42
N LEU A 9 -11.46 19.84 22.31
CA LEU A 9 -11.04 18.62 23.00
C LEU A 9 -10.61 18.94 24.43
N LYS A 10 -11.33 18.38 25.40
CA LYS A 10 -11.03 18.58 26.83
C LYS A 10 -9.82 17.73 27.22
N GLY A 11 -8.75 18.38 27.67
CA GLY A 11 -7.48 17.72 28.03
C GLY A 11 -6.26 18.18 27.22
N VAL A 12 -6.48 18.94 26.15
CA VAL A 12 -5.39 19.66 25.46
C VAL A 12 -5.37 21.07 26.05
N SER A 13 -4.39 21.34 26.92
CA SER A 13 -4.06 22.73 27.24
C SER A 13 -3.72 23.44 25.93
N ASP A 14 -4.24 24.67 25.79
CA ASP A 14 -3.98 25.58 24.66
C ASP A 14 -2.46 25.77 24.48
N SER A 15 -1.83 24.82 23.79
CA SER A 15 -0.42 24.86 23.43
C SER A 15 -0.34 25.70 22.18
N GLY A 16 -0.11 26.98 22.44
CA GLY A 16 -0.20 28.07 21.50
C GLY A 16 0.48 27.83 20.16
N LYS A 17 -0.16 28.42 19.13
CA LYS A 17 0.47 29.03 17.95
C LYS A 17 1.84 28.44 17.60
N ILE A 18 1.85 27.40 16.79
CA ILE A 18 3.08 26.88 16.16
C ILE A 18 3.66 28.01 15.28
N LYS A 19 4.64 28.74 15.81
CA LYS A 19 5.43 29.71 15.04
C LYS A 19 6.22 28.93 13.98
N LYS A 20 5.86 29.09 12.71
CA LYS A 20 6.67 28.60 11.57
C LYS A 20 8.04 29.29 11.63
N LYS A 21 9.11 28.57 12.00
CA LYS A 21 10.48 29.04 11.80
C LYS A 21 10.79 29.00 10.29
N SER A 22 11.15 30.14 9.72
CA SER A 22 11.58 30.24 8.32
C SER A 22 12.90 29.49 8.11
N LYS A 23 12.96 28.64 7.09
CA LYS A 23 14.14 27.86 6.73
C LYS A 23 15.09 28.76 5.93
N LYS A 24 16.22 29.18 6.52
CA LYS A 24 17.31 29.87 5.81
C LYS A 24 17.89 28.92 4.76
N LYS A 25 17.82 29.28 3.47
CA LYS A 25 18.51 28.57 2.38
C LYS A 25 20.01 28.58 2.66
N LYS A 26 20.62 27.41 2.82
CA LYS A 26 22.07 27.24 2.70
C LYS A 26 22.37 26.64 1.33
N LYS A 27 23.11 27.39 0.52
CA LYS A 27 23.71 27.00 -0.76
C LYS A 27 25.10 26.46 -0.47
N SER A 28 25.35 25.22 -0.89
CA SER A 28 26.67 24.57 -1.04
C SER A 28 26.38 23.11 -1.39
N LYS A 29 27.08 22.37 -2.24
CA LYS A 29 28.21 22.55 -3.15
C LYS A 29 28.34 21.14 -3.76
N ASP A 30 28.66 21.06 -5.04
CA ASP A 30 28.86 19.83 -5.83
C ASP A 30 29.55 18.69 -5.09
N LEU A 31 29.11 17.43 -5.30
CA LEU A 31 29.92 16.21 -5.20
C LEU A 31 29.17 14.99 -5.83
N GLN A 32 29.50 14.73 -7.10
CA GLN A 32 29.73 13.45 -7.81
C GLN A 32 28.82 12.21 -7.60
N PRO A 33 28.47 11.46 -8.68
CA PRO A 33 27.75 10.19 -8.60
C PRO A 33 28.72 9.01 -8.39
N SER A 34 28.70 8.38 -7.22
CA SER A 34 29.38 7.10 -7.01
C SER A 34 28.48 5.95 -7.44
N SER A 35 28.71 5.46 -8.66
CA SER A 35 28.26 4.15 -9.11
C SER A 35 28.95 3.05 -8.29
N SER A 36 28.20 2.40 -7.40
CA SER A 36 28.59 1.08 -6.88
C SER A 36 27.65 0.04 -7.47
N LYS A 37 28.11 -0.57 -8.57
CA LYS A 37 27.71 -1.91 -8.97
C LYS A 37 28.06 -2.84 -7.82
N GLY A 38 27.05 -3.40 -7.17
CA GLY A 38 27.19 -4.52 -6.24
C GLY A 38 26.35 -5.66 -6.81
N ASP A 39 27.04 -6.73 -7.18
CA ASP A 39 26.46 -7.99 -7.63
C ASP A 39 25.43 -8.51 -6.61
N ILE A 40 24.19 -8.69 -7.07
CA ILE A 40 23.14 -9.37 -6.31
C ILE A 40 22.97 -10.72 -6.99
N GLU A 41 23.69 -11.72 -6.46
CA GLU A 41 23.33 -13.11 -6.69
C GLU A 41 21.89 -13.36 -6.19
N PRO A 42 21.06 -14.11 -6.94
CA PRO A 42 19.77 -14.54 -6.46
C PRO A 42 19.98 -15.69 -5.46
N GLN A 43 20.04 -15.38 -4.16
CA GLN A 43 19.85 -16.42 -3.15
C GLN A 43 18.38 -16.84 -3.16
N ASP A 44 18.15 -18.08 -3.58
CA ASP A 44 16.92 -18.83 -3.33
C ASP A 44 16.52 -18.71 -1.86
N PRO A 45 15.24 -18.43 -1.52
CA PRO A 45 14.79 -18.54 -0.15
C PRO A 45 14.74 -20.03 0.20
N GLN A 46 15.84 -20.55 0.77
CA GLN A 46 15.80 -21.82 1.46
C GLN A 46 14.76 -21.74 2.57
N GLU A 47 13.84 -22.71 2.55
CA GLU A 47 12.87 -22.98 3.59
C GLU A 47 13.58 -23.45 4.86
N GLY A 48 14.23 -22.52 5.56
CA GLY A 48 14.72 -22.71 6.91
C GLY A 48 13.57 -22.51 7.88
N GLU A 49 12.93 -23.60 8.28
CA GLU A 49 11.97 -23.67 9.38
C GLU A 49 12.68 -23.38 10.72
N THR A 50 13.03 -22.11 10.94
CA THR A 50 13.36 -21.60 12.26
C THR A 50 12.06 -21.08 12.86
N ASP A 51 11.52 -21.85 13.80
CA ASP A 51 10.39 -21.47 14.66
C ASP A 51 10.79 -20.38 15.68
N GLU A 52 11.70 -19.48 15.30
CA GLU A 52 11.96 -18.27 16.06
C GLU A 52 10.85 -17.29 15.75
N VAL A 53 9.89 -17.19 16.67
CA VAL A 53 8.90 -16.11 16.65
C VAL A 53 9.68 -14.80 16.59
N PRO A 54 9.55 -13.99 15.52
CA PRO A 54 10.22 -12.72 15.47
C PRO A 54 9.74 -11.93 16.68
N SER A 55 10.63 -11.63 17.63
CA SER A 55 10.30 -10.83 18.82
C SER A 55 10.18 -9.35 18.44
N THR A 56 9.42 -9.08 17.39
CA THR A 56 8.95 -7.74 17.09
C THR A 56 7.72 -7.52 17.97
N SER A 57 7.52 -6.29 18.46
CA SER A 57 6.33 -5.92 19.23
C SER A 57 5.02 -6.33 18.54
N TYR A 58 5.05 -6.52 17.22
CA TYR A 58 3.92 -6.94 16.41
C TYR A 58 3.42 -8.35 16.75
N TYR A 59 4.30 -9.28 17.15
CA TYR A 59 3.97 -10.68 17.44
C TYR A 59 3.74 -10.98 18.92
N LYS A 60 3.98 -10.01 19.81
CA LYS A 60 3.85 -10.19 21.25
C LYS A 60 2.39 -10.43 21.67
N GLY A 61 2.17 -11.45 22.50
CA GLY A 61 0.85 -11.77 23.07
C GLY A 61 -0.09 -12.55 22.14
N LYS A 62 0.41 -13.04 21.00
CA LYS A 62 -0.41 -13.81 20.06
C LYS A 62 -0.41 -15.30 20.37
N THR A 63 -1.55 -15.92 20.13
CA THR A 63 -1.73 -17.37 20.19
C THR A 63 -1.03 -18.06 19.02
N LYS A 64 -0.81 -19.38 19.13
CA LYS A 64 -0.16 -20.19 18.08
C LYS A 64 -0.93 -20.11 16.75
N SER A 65 -2.26 -20.13 16.79
CA SER A 65 -3.11 -20.01 15.60
C SER A 65 -3.01 -18.64 14.95
N GLU A 66 -2.96 -17.56 15.74
CA GLU A 66 -2.76 -16.21 15.23
C GLU A 66 -1.38 -16.02 14.59
N LEU A 67 -0.34 -16.60 15.18
CA LEU A 67 1.01 -16.60 14.61
C LEU A 67 1.04 -17.28 13.24
N GLN A 68 0.42 -18.45 13.11
CA GLN A 68 0.32 -19.16 11.84
C GLN A 68 -0.47 -18.37 10.79
N PHE A 69 -1.59 -17.74 11.20
CA PHE A 69 -2.37 -16.88 10.32
C PHE A 69 -1.55 -15.71 9.79
N LEU A 70 -0.75 -15.06 10.64
CA LEU A 70 0.11 -13.95 10.22
C LEU A 70 1.20 -14.38 9.27
N LYS A 71 1.89 -15.50 9.56
CA LYS A 71 2.85 -16.10 8.61
C LYS A 71 2.20 -16.34 7.24
N LYS A 72 0.98 -16.89 7.21
CA LYS A 72 0.22 -17.10 5.96
C LYS A 72 -0.17 -15.78 5.28
N LYS A 73 -0.59 -14.78 6.07
CA LYS A 73 -0.95 -13.45 5.58
C LYS A 73 0.24 -12.75 4.94
N GLU A 74 1.41 -12.78 5.56
CA GLU A 74 2.64 -12.22 5.01
C GLU A 74 3.01 -12.86 3.67
N LYS A 75 2.93 -14.19 3.56
CA LYS A 75 3.13 -14.90 2.29
C LYS A 75 2.18 -14.42 1.19
N LEU A 76 0.89 -14.26 1.51
CA LEU A 76 -0.12 -13.77 0.56
C LEU A 76 0.10 -12.31 0.19
N ASP A 77 0.43 -11.47 1.16
CA ASP A 77 0.64 -10.05 0.96
C ASP A 77 1.90 -9.79 0.13
N PHE A 78 2.98 -10.56 0.32
CA PHE A 78 4.14 -10.53 -0.56
C PHE A 78 3.76 -10.84 -2.02
N GLY A 79 2.97 -11.90 -2.24
CA GLY A 79 2.45 -12.23 -3.57
C GLY A 79 1.58 -11.13 -4.18
N ARG A 80 0.70 -10.51 -3.38
CA ARG A 80 -0.13 -9.38 -3.81
C ARG A 80 0.69 -8.14 -4.14
N ILE A 81 1.69 -7.82 -3.33
CA ILE A 81 2.59 -6.69 -3.53
C ILE A 81 3.38 -6.90 -4.82
N LYS A 82 3.96 -8.10 -5.04
CA LYS A 82 4.67 -8.45 -6.28
C LYS A 82 3.77 -8.28 -7.52
N LYS A 83 2.54 -8.81 -7.48
CA LYS A 83 1.56 -8.67 -8.57
C LYS A 83 1.12 -7.23 -8.81
N LYS A 84 0.95 -6.43 -7.75
CA LYS A 84 0.57 -5.00 -7.90
C LYS A 84 1.73 -4.16 -8.42
N ALA A 85 2.95 -4.47 -8.02
CA ALA A 85 4.16 -3.79 -8.44
C ALA A 85 4.52 -4.10 -9.90
N SER A 86 4.19 -5.28 -10.41
CA SER A 86 4.47 -5.67 -11.79
C SER A 86 3.59 -4.98 -12.84
N VAL A 87 2.48 -4.35 -12.45
CA VAL A 87 1.57 -3.67 -13.38
C VAL A 87 1.57 -2.17 -13.13
N SER A 88 1.81 -1.40 -14.18
CA SER A 88 1.67 0.06 -14.15
C SER A 88 0.20 0.47 -13.99
N HIS A 89 -0.03 1.70 -13.53
CA HIS A 89 -1.39 2.26 -13.50
C HIS A 89 -2.01 2.32 -14.89
N LYS A 90 -1.23 2.71 -15.91
CA LYS A 90 -1.68 2.78 -17.31
C LYS A 90 -2.18 1.42 -17.80
N GLU A 91 -1.38 0.38 -17.63
CA GLU A 91 -1.73 -1.00 -18.02
C GLU A 91 -2.96 -1.51 -17.26
N ARG A 92 -3.15 -1.10 -16.00
CA ARG A 92 -4.35 -1.44 -15.24
C ARG A 92 -5.59 -0.78 -15.81
N VAL A 93 -5.48 0.48 -16.24
CA VAL A 93 -6.58 1.22 -16.88
C VAL A 93 -6.87 0.63 -18.26
N GLU A 94 -5.85 0.30 -19.04
CA GLU A 94 -6.00 -0.34 -20.36
C GLU A 94 -6.71 -1.70 -20.24
N LYS A 95 -6.24 -2.59 -19.38
CA LYS A 95 -6.90 -3.89 -19.12
C LYS A 95 -8.33 -3.73 -18.61
N PHE A 96 -8.59 -2.69 -17.82
CA PHE A 96 -9.93 -2.40 -17.34
C PHE A 96 -10.85 -1.95 -18.49
N ASN A 97 -10.35 -1.08 -19.37
CA ASN A 97 -11.09 -0.64 -20.55
C ASN A 97 -11.33 -1.79 -21.54
N GLU A 98 -10.33 -2.63 -21.77
CA GLU A 98 -10.47 -3.87 -22.55
C GLU A 98 -11.56 -4.78 -21.96
N TYR A 99 -11.56 -4.96 -20.64
CA TYR A 99 -12.58 -5.74 -19.95
C TYR A 99 -13.99 -5.14 -20.13
N LEU A 100 -14.14 -3.82 -20.00
CA LEU A 100 -15.42 -3.15 -20.21
C LEU A 100 -15.92 -3.25 -21.64
N ASN A 101 -15.02 -3.12 -22.63
CA ASN A 101 -15.38 -3.26 -24.04
C ASN A 101 -15.84 -4.68 -24.39
N ASN A 102 -15.33 -5.68 -23.67
CA ASN A 102 -15.70 -7.08 -23.85
C ASN A 102 -16.97 -7.47 -23.09
N LEU A 103 -17.47 -6.64 -22.18
CA LEU A 103 -18.71 -6.91 -21.46
C LEU A 103 -19.92 -6.65 -22.36
N SER A 104 -20.89 -7.55 -22.29
CA SER A 104 -22.18 -7.35 -22.97
C SER A 104 -22.92 -6.15 -22.37
N GLU A 105 -23.46 -5.30 -23.24
CA GLU A 105 -24.36 -4.22 -22.84
C GLU A 105 -25.67 -4.75 -22.23
N HIS A 106 -26.09 -5.95 -22.66
CA HIS A 106 -27.33 -6.58 -22.24
C HIS A 106 -27.04 -7.83 -21.39
N TYR A 107 -27.54 -7.81 -20.15
CA TYR A 107 -27.40 -8.90 -19.18
C TYR A 107 -28.54 -9.92 -19.25
N GLU A 108 -29.59 -9.61 -20.01
CA GLU A 108 -30.79 -10.43 -20.19
C GLU A 108 -30.94 -10.81 -21.67
N PRO A 109 -31.39 -12.04 -21.98
CA PRO A 109 -31.68 -12.43 -23.34
C PRO A 109 -32.84 -11.60 -23.90
N ALA A 110 -32.70 -11.16 -25.15
CA ALA A 110 -33.75 -10.40 -25.83
C ALA A 110 -35.08 -11.20 -25.82
N LYS A 111 -36.17 -10.54 -25.42
CA LYS A 111 -37.49 -11.17 -25.40
C LYS A 111 -38.10 -11.11 -26.82
N VAL A 112 -38.79 -12.17 -27.22
CA VAL A 112 -39.31 -12.37 -28.60
C VAL A 112 -40.33 -11.30 -29.06
N SER A 113 -40.80 -10.43 -28.17
CA SER A 113 -41.68 -9.29 -28.49
C SER A 113 -41.01 -7.91 -28.47
N TRP A 114 -39.67 -7.84 -28.45
CA TRP A 114 -38.97 -6.55 -28.58
C TRP A 114 -39.02 -6.04 -30.02
N THR A 115 -40.07 -5.29 -30.37
CA THR A 115 -39.99 -4.30 -31.46
C THR A 115 -39.18 -3.11 -30.99
N LYS A 116 -38.30 -2.60 -31.86
CA LYS A 116 -37.44 -1.44 -31.60
C LYS A 116 -38.22 -0.13 -31.55
#